data_AF-A0A7X3UE97-F1
#
_entry.id   AF-A0A7X3UE97-F1
#
_cell.length_a   1.000
_cell.length_b   1.000
_cell.length_c   1.000
_cell.angle_alpha   90.00
_cell.angle_beta   90.00
_cell.angle_gamma   90.00
#
_symmetry.space_group_name_H-M   'P 1'
#
loop_
_entity.id
_entity.type
_entity.pdbx_description
1 polymer ?
#
loop_
_entity_poly.entity_id
_entity_poly.type
_entity_poly.pdbx_seq_one_letter_code
_entity_poly.pdbx_strand_id
1 'polypeptide(L)'
;MPGGNRPAGVGYWAISGCATGTCLPLNSAPMRFGVTLPNTGYGGDPATLIELAVDAEEAGWDGVFFWDTPYAAAPDEPVMAFADAWVLLSGVALSTERVRLGTMLT
;
A
#
# COMPACT_ATOMS: atom_id res chain seq x y z
N MET A 1 -42.74 -32.47 -29.39
CA MET A 1 -42.23 -31.37 -30.23
C MET A 1 -40.95 -30.82 -29.59
N PRO A 2 -39.75 -31.21 -30.06
CA PRO A 2 -38.50 -30.57 -29.68
C PRO A 2 -38.24 -29.39 -30.64
N GLY A 3 -37.97 -28.20 -30.08
CA GLY A 3 -37.59 -27.02 -30.84
C GLY A 3 -36.11 -26.72 -30.64
N GLY A 4 -35.26 -27.19 -31.56
CA GLY A 4 -33.86 -26.80 -31.65
C GLY A 4 -33.64 -25.76 -32.75
N ASN A 5 -32.86 -24.73 -32.46
CA ASN A 5 -31.65 -24.30 -33.20
C ASN A 5 -31.36 -22.79 -33.02
N ARG A 6 -30.16 -22.47 -32.49
CA ARG A 6 -29.17 -21.45 -32.97
C ARG A 6 -28.29 -20.91 -31.80
N PRO A 7 -27.06 -20.43 -32.05
CA PRO A 7 -25.94 -21.04 -32.75
C PRO A 7 -24.68 -21.13 -31.86
N ALA A 8 -23.69 -21.87 -32.36
CA ALA A 8 -22.38 -22.04 -31.75
C ALA A 8 -21.56 -20.74 -31.67
N GLY A 9 -20.77 -20.62 -30.60
CA GLY A 9 -19.52 -19.86 -30.58
C GLY A 9 -19.59 -18.46 -29.99
N VAL A 10 -19.30 -18.34 -28.69
CA VAL A 10 -18.28 -17.42 -28.13
C VAL A 10 -17.78 -18.07 -26.84
N GLY A 11 -16.56 -18.59 -26.88
CA GLY A 11 -15.85 -19.06 -25.70
C GLY A 11 -15.16 -17.90 -24.99
N TYR A 12 -15.19 -17.89 -23.67
CA TYR A 12 -14.14 -17.27 -22.88
C TYR A 12 -13.52 -18.34 -21.98
N TRP A 13 -12.22 -18.50 -22.14
CA TRP A 13 -11.41 -19.57 -21.62
C TRP A 13 -11.31 -19.49 -20.09
N ALA A 14 -12.01 -20.39 -19.41
CA ALA A 14 -11.58 -20.85 -18.09
C ALA A 14 -10.31 -21.68 -18.29
N ILE A 15 -9.15 -21.02 -18.26
CA ILE A 15 -7.84 -21.68 -18.09
C ILE A 15 -7.74 -21.99 -16.59
N SER A 16 -8.18 -23.16 -16.15
CA SER A 16 -7.59 -24.51 -16.30
C SER A 16 -6.46 -24.73 -15.31
N GLY A 17 -6.75 -25.55 -14.29
CA GLY A 17 -5.78 -25.97 -13.29
C GLY A 17 -6.38 -26.66 -12.06
N CYS A 18 -7.48 -27.41 -12.17
CA CYS A 18 -7.98 -28.27 -11.08
C CYS A 18 -7.89 -29.73 -11.51
N ALA A 19 -6.71 -30.33 -11.34
CA ALA A 19 -6.47 -31.72 -11.72
C ALA A 19 -6.80 -32.72 -10.59
N THR A 20 -7.35 -32.30 -9.46
CA THR A 20 -7.71 -33.21 -8.36
C THR A 20 -8.66 -32.50 -7.39
N GLY A 21 -9.96 -32.53 -7.69
CA GLY A 21 -11.09 -32.58 -6.74
C GLY A 21 -11.17 -31.66 -5.51
N THR A 22 -10.30 -30.68 -5.36
CA THR A 22 -10.24 -29.79 -4.19
C THR A 22 -10.01 -28.38 -4.70
N CYS A 23 -11.10 -27.65 -4.85
CA CYS A 23 -11.05 -26.20 -4.87
C CYS A 23 -10.62 -25.81 -3.44
N LEU A 24 -9.31 -25.67 -3.22
CA LEU A 24 -8.83 -25.08 -1.97
C LEU A 24 -9.52 -23.71 -1.86
N PRO A 25 -10.18 -23.38 -0.74
CA PRO A 25 -10.67 -22.04 -0.56
C PRO A 25 -9.49 -21.11 -0.81
N LEU A 26 -9.65 -20.09 -1.65
CA LEU A 26 -8.69 -18.99 -1.72
C LEU A 26 -8.57 -18.51 -0.29
N ASN A 27 -7.47 -18.89 0.36
CA ASN A 27 -7.20 -18.55 1.74
C ASN A 27 -7.12 -17.03 1.75
N SER A 28 -8.23 -16.41 2.12
CA SER A 28 -8.39 -14.96 2.06
C SER A 28 -7.59 -14.46 3.24
N ALA A 29 -6.29 -14.23 3.03
CA ALA A 29 -5.47 -13.59 4.05
C ALA A 29 -6.24 -12.34 4.52
N PRO A 30 -6.34 -12.10 5.84
CA PRO A 30 -7.09 -10.97 6.35
C PRO A 30 -6.59 -9.67 5.70
N MET A 31 -7.51 -8.77 5.39
CA MET A 31 -7.18 -7.47 4.83
C MET A 31 -6.27 -6.72 5.79
N ARG A 32 -5.16 -6.20 5.26
CA ARG A 32 -4.18 -5.39 6.00
C ARG A 32 -4.29 -3.93 5.59
N PHE A 33 -4.12 -3.02 6.54
CA PHE A 33 -4.25 -1.57 6.34
C PHE A 33 -2.96 -0.86 6.73
N GLY A 34 -2.54 0.09 5.90
CA GLY A 34 -1.38 0.93 6.16
C GLY A 34 -1.72 2.41 6.03
N VAL A 35 -0.90 3.25 6.62
CA VAL A 35 -1.06 4.71 6.63
C VAL A 35 0.13 5.38 5.96
N THR A 36 -0.13 6.47 5.23
CA THR A 36 0.91 7.37 4.72
C THR A 36 0.91 8.66 5.52
N LEU A 37 2.10 9.08 5.98
CA LEU A 37 2.25 10.27 6.81
C LEU A 37 2.73 11.45 5.95
N PRO A 38 2.31 12.68 6.27
CA PRO A 38 2.57 13.86 5.43
C PRO A 38 4.00 14.39 5.62
N ASN A 39 5.00 13.71 5.04
CA ASN A 39 6.39 14.16 5.08
C ASN A 39 6.75 15.23 4.04
N THR A 40 5.81 15.62 3.17
CA THR A 40 5.99 16.67 2.15
C THR A 40 4.95 17.78 2.32
N GLY A 41 5.33 19.01 1.98
CA GLY A 41 4.42 20.15 2.00
C GLY A 41 4.49 20.94 3.28
N TYR A 42 3.62 20.61 4.22
CA TYR A 42 3.61 21.20 5.56
C TYR A 42 4.68 20.59 6.47
N GLY A 43 5.48 19.65 5.95
CA GLY A 43 6.75 19.15 6.49
C GLY A 43 6.79 19.19 8.01
N GLY A 44 6.07 18.27 8.65
CA GLY A 44 6.12 18.15 10.10
C GLY A 44 7.55 17.92 10.57
N ASP A 45 7.87 18.43 11.75
CA ASP A 45 9.12 18.12 12.44
C ASP A 45 9.36 16.59 12.42
N PRO A 46 10.55 16.11 12.00
CA PRO A 46 10.81 14.67 11.89
C PRO A 46 10.50 13.89 13.15
N ALA A 47 10.71 14.47 14.34
CA ALA A 47 10.37 13.81 15.59
C ALA A 47 8.86 13.59 15.73
N THR A 48 8.05 14.59 15.35
CA THR A 48 6.58 14.46 15.33
C THR A 48 6.11 13.36 14.36
N LEU A 49 6.75 13.23 13.19
CA LEU A 49 6.42 12.17 12.23
C LEU A 49 6.80 10.78 12.73
N ILE A 50 7.90 10.67 13.48
CA ILE A 50 8.30 9.42 14.14
C ILE A 50 7.31 9.06 15.26
N GLU A 51 6.92 10.03 16.10
CA GLU A 51 5.90 9.82 17.14
C GLU A 51 4.57 9.35 16.53
N LEU A 52 4.14 9.95 15.42
CA LEU A 52 2.92 9.53 14.74
C LEU A 52 3.01 8.11 14.15
N ALA A 53 4.21 7.67 13.76
CA ALA A 53 4.44 6.29 13.33
C ALA A 53 4.39 5.30 14.51
N VAL A 54 4.86 5.71 15.69
CA VAL A 54 4.71 4.94 16.95
C VAL A 54 3.23 4.82 17.29
N ASP A 55 2.48 5.93 17.28
CA ASP A 55 1.03 5.92 17.50
C ASP A 55 0.30 5.00 16.52
N ALA A 56 0.74 4.96 15.25
CA ALA A 56 0.19 4.06 14.25
C ALA A 56 0.47 2.58 14.59
N GLU A 57 1.68 2.24 15.04
CA GLU A 57 1.98 0.87 15.50
C GLU A 57 1.12 0.48 16.71
N GLU A 58 0.98 1.37 17.69
CA GLU A 58 0.18 1.13 18.89
C GLU A 58 -1.32 0.97 18.57
N ALA A 59 -1.81 1.72 17.59
CA ALA A 59 -3.18 1.59 17.07
C ALA A 59 -3.39 0.33 16.19
N GLY A 60 -2.34 -0.45 15.92
CA GLY A 60 -2.43 -1.72 15.21
C GLY A 60 -2.41 -1.61 13.68
N TRP A 61 -1.86 -0.53 13.12
CA TRP A 61 -1.65 -0.43 11.67
C TRP A 61 -0.60 -1.45 11.20
N ASP A 62 -0.83 -2.04 10.02
CA ASP A 62 0.06 -3.05 9.45
C ASP A 62 1.30 -2.45 8.78
N GLY A 63 1.27 -1.17 8.43
CA GLY A 63 2.38 -0.48 7.77
C GLY A 63 2.30 1.05 7.78
N VAL A 64 3.47 1.68 7.75
CA VAL A 64 3.67 3.13 7.67
C VAL A 64 4.53 3.44 6.44
N PHE A 65 4.10 4.43 5.67
CA PHE A 65 4.72 4.78 4.39
C PHE A 65 4.98 6.28 4.22
N PHE A 66 6.14 6.62 3.67
CA PHE A 66 6.55 8.01 3.36
C PHE A 66 6.77 8.22 1.86
N TRP A 67 6.67 9.47 1.40
CA TRP A 67 6.94 9.85 0.02
C TRP A 67 8.43 10.15 -0.18
N ASP A 68 9.09 9.48 -1.12
CA ASP A 68 10.51 9.71 -1.48
C ASP A 68 10.67 10.70 -2.65
N THR A 69 9.74 11.65 -2.77
CA THR A 69 9.72 12.60 -3.89
C THR A 69 9.54 14.02 -3.39
N PRO A 70 10.41 14.97 -3.74
CA PRO A 70 10.17 16.38 -3.48
C PRO A 70 8.91 16.84 -4.22
N TYR A 71 8.09 17.66 -3.55
CA TYR A 71 6.84 18.17 -4.11
C TYR A 71 6.92 19.68 -4.30
N ALA A 72 6.51 20.15 -5.48
CA ALA A 72 6.21 21.55 -5.77
C ALA A 72 4.77 21.63 -6.31
N ALA A 73 4.01 22.67 -5.95
CA ALA A 73 2.63 22.78 -6.39
C ALA A 73 2.50 23.18 -7.87
N ALA A 74 3.53 23.84 -8.42
CA ALA A 74 3.65 24.18 -9.82
C ALA A 74 5.12 24.08 -10.30
N PRO A 75 5.38 23.97 -11.63
CA PRO A 75 6.74 23.80 -12.17
C PRO A 75 7.71 24.95 -11.85
N ASP A 76 7.19 26.15 -11.63
CA ASP A 76 7.93 27.38 -11.33
C ASP A 76 7.90 27.77 -9.85
N GLU A 77 7.22 26.97 -9.01
CA GLU A 77 7.20 27.16 -7.57
C GLU A 77 8.33 26.41 -6.86
N PRO A 78 8.82 26.93 -5.71
CA PRO A 78 9.83 26.24 -4.94
C PRO A 78 9.30 24.90 -4.40
N VAL A 79 10.21 23.94 -4.28
CA VAL A 79 9.94 22.68 -3.57
C VAL A 79 9.50 23.01 -2.14
N MET A 80 8.38 22.45 -1.73
CA MET A 80 7.86 22.61 -0.38
C MET A 80 8.77 21.91 0.64
N ALA A 81 8.66 22.31 1.90
CA ALA A 81 9.40 21.66 2.98
C ALA A 81 9.11 20.14 2.96
N PHE A 82 10.18 19.34 3.02
CA PHE A 82 10.08 17.89 3.02
C PHE A 82 11.07 17.30 4.01
N ALA A 83 10.65 16.25 4.70
CA ALA A 83 11.52 15.38 5.48
C ALA A 83 11.86 14.16 4.64
N ASP A 84 13.16 13.88 4.52
CA ASP A 84 13.69 12.76 3.74
C ASP A 84 13.10 11.42 4.20
N ALA A 85 12.56 10.64 3.25
CA ALA A 85 11.86 9.40 3.57
C ALA A 85 12.79 8.36 4.21
N TRP A 86 14.04 8.26 3.77
CA TRP A 86 15.00 7.29 4.29
C TRP A 86 15.45 7.63 5.72
N VAL A 87 15.64 8.91 6.00
CA VAL A 87 15.92 9.41 7.36
C VAL A 87 14.73 9.12 8.28
N LEU A 88 13.51 9.40 7.84
CA LEU A 88 12.30 9.10 8.62
C LEU A 88 12.13 7.60 8.85
N LEU A 89 12.25 6.77 7.81
CA LEU A 89 12.15 5.32 7.94
C LEU A 89 13.20 4.77 8.90
N SER A 90 14.42 5.33 8.90
CA SER A 90 15.45 4.96 9.88
C SER A 90 15.04 5.31 11.31
N GLY A 91 14.50 6.51 11.54
CA GLY A 91 14.00 6.93 12.86
C GLY A 91 12.82 6.09 13.35
N VAL A 92 11.88 5.76 12.46
CA VAL A 92 10.73 4.90 12.78
C VAL A 92 11.19 3.48 13.08
N ALA A 93 12.13 2.93 12.29
CA ALA A 93 12.69 1.59 12.53
C ALA A 93 13.38 1.46 13.90
N LEU A 94 13.96 2.55 14.42
CA LEU A 94 14.55 2.58 15.76
C LEU A 94 13.53 2.72 16.87
N SER A 95 12.30 3.15 16.56
CA SER A 95 11.27 3.51 17.53
C SER A 95 10.08 2.54 17.56
N THR A 96 10.04 1.55 16.66
CA THR A 96 8.93 0.59 16.47
C THR A 96 9.46 -0.82 16.23
N GLU A 97 8.62 -1.84 16.47
CA GLU A 97 9.07 -3.25 16.41
C GLU A 97 8.30 -4.16 15.44
N ARG A 98 7.07 -3.79 15.06
CA ARG A 98 6.11 -4.66 14.37
C ARG A 98 5.60 -4.09 13.06
N VAL A 99 5.41 -2.78 12.98
CA VAL A 99 4.83 -2.11 11.81
C VAL A 99 5.77 -2.23 10.60
N ARG A 100 5.21 -2.49 9.42
CA ARG A 100 6.01 -2.58 8.19
C ARG A 100 6.32 -1.18 7.68
N LEU A 101 7.56 -0.98 7.23
CA LEU A 101 8.06 0.30 6.76
C LEU A 101 8.29 0.25 5.25
N GLY A 102 8.00 1.35 4.56
CA GLY A 102 8.30 1.47 3.13
C GLY A 102 8.13 2.87 2.59
N THR A 103 8.60 3.07 1.37
CA THR A 103 8.29 4.28 0.60
C THR A 103 7.06 4.03 -0.28
N MET A 104 6.26 5.06 -0.50
CA MET A 104 5.13 5.02 -1.45
C MET A 104 5.63 4.87 -2.90
N LEU A 105 6.79 5.47 -3.20
CA LEU A 105 7.46 5.52 -4.49
C LEU A 105 8.97 5.56 -4.26
N THR A 106 9.76 5.07 -5.22
CA THR A 106 11.23 5.18 -5.29
C THR A 106 11.66 5.63 -6.67
#